data_AF-A0A7X8YRQ4-F1
#
_entry.id   AF-A0A7X8YRQ4-F1
#
_cell.length_a   1.000
_cell.length_b   1.000
_cell.length_c   1.000
_cell.angle_alpha   90.00
_cell.angle_beta   90.00
_cell.angle_gamma   90.00
#
_symmetry.space_group_name_H-M   'P 1'
#
loop_
_entity.id
_entity.type
_entity.pdbx_description
1 polymer ?
#
loop_
_entity_poly.entity_id
_entity_poly.type
_entity_poly.pdbx_seq_one_letter_code
_entity_poly.pdbx_strand_id
1 'polypeptide(L)'
;QLIIESAKIEGVSDEVMNQMFDVFVRDFSMYAMELYGKPLNTEAQSEAIEKMFRRPVVNQEEFEKVLREEVYSLVDTYIQNP
;
A
#
# COMPACT_ATOMS: atom_id res chain seq x y z
N GLN A 1 -5.64 -0.71 -17.34
CA GLN A 1 -5.86 -1.86 -16.46
C GLN A 1 -5.83 -1.36 -15.02
N LEU A 2 -6.75 -1.80 -14.16
CA LEU A 2 -6.64 -1.53 -12.71
C LEU A 2 -5.59 -2.46 -12.10
N ILE A 3 -4.97 -2.01 -11.01
CA ILE A 3 -3.80 -2.72 -10.45
C ILE A 3 -4.13 -4.16 -10.01
N ILE A 4 -5.30 -4.38 -9.42
CA ILE A 4 -5.77 -5.72 -9.01
C ILE A 4 -5.97 -6.62 -10.24
N GLU A 5 -6.45 -6.05 -11.33
CA GLU A 5 -6.65 -6.81 -12.56
C GLU A 5 -5.32 -7.15 -13.24
N SER A 6 -4.33 -6.24 -13.18
CA SER A 6 -2.97 -6.49 -13.68
C SER A 6 -2.27 -7.56 -12.85
N ALA A 7 -2.37 -7.49 -11.52
CA ALA A 7 -1.79 -8.46 -10.60
C ALA A 7 -2.23 -9.90 -10.94
N LYS A 8 -3.51 -10.09 -11.24
CA LYS A 8 -4.05 -11.39 -11.66
C LYS A 8 -3.50 -11.87 -13.01
N ILE A 9 -3.28 -10.96 -13.95
CA ILE A 9 -2.73 -11.29 -15.28
C ILE A 9 -1.24 -11.64 -15.17
N GLU A 10 -0.51 -10.93 -14.32
CA GLU A 10 0.94 -11.07 -14.14
C GLU A 10 1.33 -12.16 -13.13
N GLY A 11 0.35 -12.75 -12.43
CA GLY A 11 0.59 -13.80 -11.44
C GLY A 11 1.17 -13.28 -10.12
N VAL A 12 0.97 -11.99 -9.82
CA VAL A 12 1.36 -11.40 -8.54
C VAL A 12 0.48 -11.98 -7.43
N SER A 13 1.10 -12.43 -6.35
CA SER A 13 0.40 -13.01 -5.20
C SER A 13 -0.42 -11.97 -4.44
N ASP A 14 -1.51 -12.44 -3.81
CA ASP A 14 -2.36 -11.59 -2.97
C ASP A 14 -1.57 -11.03 -1.78
N GLU A 15 -0.61 -11.79 -1.24
CA GLU A 15 0.25 -11.33 -0.16
C GLU A 15 1.12 -10.14 -0.57
N VAL A 16 1.72 -10.14 -1.77
CA VAL A 16 2.47 -8.98 -2.28
C VAL A 16 1.55 -7.78 -2.46
N MET A 17 0.35 -8.01 -3.01
CA MET A 17 -0.67 -6.96 -3.15
C MET A 17 -1.08 -6.38 -1.80
N ASN A 18 -1.26 -7.21 -0.78
CA ASN A 18 -1.57 -6.77 0.58
C ASN A 18 -0.48 -5.87 1.15
N GLN A 19 0.80 -6.21 0.95
CA GLN A 19 1.92 -5.36 1.40
C GLN A 19 1.94 -3.99 0.68
N MET A 20 1.58 -3.95 -0.60
CA MET A 20 1.43 -2.70 -1.34
C MET A 20 0.26 -1.85 -0.81
N PHE A 21 -0.89 -2.48 -0.55
CA PHE A 21 -2.05 -1.79 0.00
C PHE A 21 -1.83 -1.33 1.45
N ASP A 22 -1.03 -2.04 2.24
CA ASP A 22 -0.64 -1.60 3.58
C ASP A 22 0.08 -0.24 3.53
N VAL A 23 1.02 -0.05 2.60
CA VAL A 23 1.69 1.24 2.36
C VAL A 23 0.66 2.29 1.94
N PHE A 24 -0.21 1.98 0.99
CA PHE A 24 -1.23 2.93 0.52
C PHE A 24 -2.18 3.36 1.62
N VAL A 25 -2.71 2.43 2.41
CA VAL A 25 -3.63 2.75 3.52
C VAL A 25 -2.96 3.71 4.51
N ARG A 26 -1.68 3.49 4.83
CA ARG A 26 -0.91 4.38 5.72
C ARG A 26 -0.74 5.77 5.10
N ASP A 27 -0.30 5.85 3.86
CA ASP A 27 -0.02 7.11 3.18
C ASP A 27 -1.29 7.93 2.95
N PHE A 28 -2.37 7.30 2.47
CA PHE A 28 -3.66 7.96 2.31
C PHE A 28 -4.22 8.45 3.64
N SER A 29 -4.08 7.68 4.71
CA SER A 29 -4.55 8.09 6.05
C SER A 29 -3.76 9.29 6.57
N MET A 30 -2.43 9.29 6.39
CA MET A 30 -1.57 10.40 6.77
C MET A 30 -1.89 11.67 5.98
N TYR A 31 -2.03 11.56 4.66
CA TYR A 31 -2.41 12.69 3.82
C TYR A 31 -3.82 13.21 4.14
N ALA A 32 -4.77 12.32 4.42
CA ALA A 32 -6.10 12.71 4.86
C ALA A 32 -6.04 13.52 6.16
N MET A 33 -5.20 13.12 7.13
CA MET A 33 -5.03 13.87 8.38
C MET A 33 -4.47 15.28 8.14
N GLU A 34 -3.47 15.40 7.25
CA GLU A 34 -2.94 16.71 6.86
C GLU A 34 -4.02 17.57 6.17
N LEU A 35 -4.77 16.96 5.25
CA LEU A 35 -5.83 17.64 4.51
C LEU A 35 -6.95 18.11 5.44
N TYR A 36 -7.36 17.29 6.40
CA TYR A 36 -8.37 17.63 7.39
C TYR A 36 -8.02 18.86 8.21
N GLY A 37 -6.74 19.03 8.56
CA GLY A 37 -6.26 20.20 9.32
C GLY A 37 -6.28 21.53 8.57
N LYS A 38 -6.61 21.55 7.27
CA LYS A 38 -6.63 22.78 6.46
C LYS A 38 -7.94 23.56 6.68
N PRO A 39 -7.89 24.90 6.80
CA PRO A 39 -9.06 25.71 7.16
C PRO A 39 -10.07 25.90 6.01
N LEU A 40 -9.82 25.32 4.83
CA LEU A 40 -10.59 25.57 3.60
C LEU A 40 -11.59 24.45 3.26
N ASN A 41 -11.66 23.39 4.07
CA ASN A 41 -12.59 22.29 3.81
C ASN A 41 -14.02 22.70 4.17
N THR A 42 -14.98 22.37 3.30
CA THR A 42 -16.40 22.40 3.66
C THR A 42 -16.71 21.28 4.65
N GLU A 43 -17.87 21.34 5.30
CA GLU A 43 -18.35 20.27 6.18
C GLU A 43 -18.44 18.92 5.45
N ALA A 44 -19.05 18.91 4.25
CA ALA A 44 -19.15 17.70 3.43
C ALA A 44 -17.77 17.14 3.00
N GLN A 45 -16.78 18.02 2.74
CA GLN A 45 -15.42 17.59 2.44
C GLN A 45 -14.74 17.00 3.69
N SER A 46 -14.93 17.62 4.85
CA SER A 46 -14.36 17.15 6.12
C SER A 46 -14.89 15.76 6.49
N GLU A 47 -16.20 15.54 6.37
CA GLU A 47 -16.81 14.21 6.57
C GLU A 47 -16.28 13.15 5.60
N ALA A 48 -15.98 13.54 4.34
CA ALA A 48 -15.40 12.64 3.37
C ALA A 48 -13.94 12.29 3.72
N ILE A 49 -13.16 13.27 4.17
CA ILE A 49 -11.75 13.10 4.57
C ILE A 49 -11.65 12.20 5.82
N GLU A 50 -12.51 12.39 6.82
CA GLU A 50 -12.52 11.55 8.02
C GLU A 50 -12.75 10.06 7.72
N LYS A 51 -13.52 9.75 6.67
CA LYS A 51 -13.72 8.36 6.21
C LYS A 51 -12.44 7.72 5.68
N MET A 52 -11.42 8.51 5.32
CA MET A 52 -10.12 8.02 4.87
C MET A 52 -9.18 7.69 6.02
N PHE A 53 -9.50 8.07 7.27
CA PHE A 53 -8.69 7.70 8.42
C PHE A 53 -8.83 6.19 8.69
N ARG A 54 -7.80 5.44 8.30
CA ARG A 54 -7.77 4.00 8.44
C ARG A 54 -6.46 3.57 9.07
N ARG A 55 -6.51 2.43 9.75
CA ARG A 55 -5.31 1.74 10.20
C ARG A 55 -5.10 0.55 9.27
N PRO A 56 -3.88 0.28 8.84
CA PRO A 56 -3.59 -0.96 8.14
C PRO A 56 -3.86 -2.17 9.05
N VAL A 57 -4.08 -3.32 8.42
CA VAL A 57 -4.19 -4.61 9.13
C VAL A 57 -2.78 -5.10 9.43
N VAL A 58 -2.48 -5.34 10.71
CA VAL A 58 -1.19 -5.89 11.11
C VAL A 58 -1.15 -7.38 10.78
N ASN A 59 -0.21 -7.80 9.92
CA ASN A 59 0.05 -9.21 9.62
C ASN A 59 1.56 -9.46 9.46
N GLN A 60 2.25 -9.64 10.59
CA GLN A 60 3.70 -9.83 10.59
C GLN A 60 4.11 -11.12 9.86
N GLU A 61 3.34 -12.19 10.01
CA GLU A 61 3.67 -13.49 9.39
C GLU A 61 3.68 -13.39 7.86
N GLU A 62 2.67 -12.73 7.29
CA GLU A 62 2.60 -12.48 5.84
C GLU A 62 3.72 -11.56 5.36
N PHE A 63 4.01 -10.48 6.10
CA PHE A 63 5.13 -9.59 5.77
C PHE A 63 6.46 -10.35 5.71
N GLU A 64 6.74 -11.16 6.73
CA GLU A 64 7.97 -11.98 6.80
C GLU A 64 8.04 -13.02 5.68
N LYS A 65 6.90 -13.61 5.30
CA LYS A 65 6.82 -14.52 4.16
C LYS A 65 7.18 -13.81 2.86
N VAL A 66 6.51 -12.70 2.54
CA VAL A 66 6.77 -11.90 1.33
C VAL A 66 8.21 -11.43 1.27
N LEU A 67 8.74 -10.91 2.38
CA LEU A 67 10.12 -10.46 2.46
C LEU A 67 11.11 -11.57 2.11
N ARG A 68 10.91 -12.77 2.65
CA ARG A 68 11.81 -13.92 2.39
C ARG A 68 11.65 -14.48 0.98
N GLU A 69 10.42 -14.68 0.53
CA GLU A 69 10.12 -15.46 -0.68
C GLU A 69 10.15 -14.61 -1.95
N GLU A 70 9.76 -13.34 -1.89
CA GLU A 70 9.59 -12.47 -3.07
C GLU A 70 10.70 -11.41 -3.18
N VAL A 71 11.21 -10.91 -2.05
CA VAL A 71 12.21 -9.83 -2.06
C VAL A 71 13.62 -10.39 -1.94
N TYR A 72 13.90 -11.18 -0.89
CA TYR A 72 15.25 -11.72 -0.67
C TYR A 72 15.64 -12.79 -1.68
N SER A 73 14.68 -13.43 -2.35
CA SER A 73 14.95 -14.32 -3.48
C SER A 73 15.59 -13.61 -4.67
N LEU A 74 15.46 -12.27 -4.76
CA LEU A 74 16.03 -11.46 -5.83
C LEU A 74 17.45 -10.96 -5.55
N VAL A 75 17.98 -11.21 -4.35
CA VAL A 75 19.36 -10.83 -4.00
C VAL A 75 20.34 -11.48 -4.99
N ASP A 76 21.30 -10.70 -5.47
CA ASP A 76 22.32 -11.09 -6.45
C ASP A 76 21.80 -11.57 -7.83
N THR A 77 20.50 -11.45 -8.10
CA THR A 77 19.93 -11.81 -9.42
C THR A 77 20.22 -10.76 -10.50
N TYR A 78 20.38 -9.49 -10.11
CA TYR A 78 20.67 -8.41 -11.03
C TYR A 78 22.18 -8.27 -11.26
N ILE A 79 22.59 -8.41 -12.51
CA ILE A 79 23.96 -8.15 -12.96
C ILE A 79 23.93 -6.87 -13.80
N GLN A 80 24.62 -5.83 -13.34
CA GLN A 80 24.80 -4.62 -14.17
C GLN A 80 25.59 -5.00 -15.42
N ASN A 81 25.03 -4.66 -16.59
CA ASN A 81 25.76 -4.75 -17.85
C ASN A 81 26.74 -3.56 -17.92
N PRO A 82 28.06 -3.79 -18.00
CA PRO A 82 29.06 -2.71 -18.07
C PRO A 82 28.98 -1.90 -19.37
#